data_AF-A0A0U3GID9-F1
#
_entry.id   AF-A0A0U3GID9-F1
#
_cell.length_a   1.000
_cell.length_b   1.000
_cell.length_c   1.000
_cell.angle_alpha   90.00
_cell.angle_beta   90.00
_cell.angle_gamma   90.00
#
_symmetry.space_group_name_H-M   'P 1'
#
loop_
_entity.id
_entity.type
_entity.pdbx_description
1 polymer ?
#
loop_
_entity_poly.entity_id
_entity_poly.type
_entity_poly.pdbx_seq_one_letter_code
_entity_poly.pdbx_strand_id
1 'polypeptide(L)'
;MSTDNITELLTQVAVRANALCQSVQDHAGNINATVNAKKAELNVAKQQAQQDIQNYIAGARGEQSHILLSRNQQMEPLGSGAIKGFNTIGLTSFEVTKEATIYANPGTNDTEHTDAGVAQNFRSNVYDGYVNGPFHILRIKWTRDPEKTARLDDNFSNGYHQGALTTGCYLKVISGSVGGAMWPVTQFGDGWQLLGTRQKVNNQGGAFVAPHAKLLLSSLTGEALICLFGTVSGYANLEANAWGRFAEFARPSDIDGLNTRLSNLEAPPA
;
A
#
# COMPACT_ATOMS: atom_id res chain seq x y z
N MET A 1 41.33 90.09 -9.82
CA MET A 1 40.22 89.20 -10.28
C MET A 1 40.86 87.92 -10.80
N SER A 2 40.93 86.87 -9.98
CA SER A 2 39.87 85.86 -9.82
C SER A 2 39.77 84.83 -10.96
N THR A 3 40.88 84.52 -11.65
CA THR A 3 40.97 83.36 -12.58
C THR A 3 41.46 82.10 -11.88
N ASP A 4 42.39 82.20 -10.92
CA ASP A 4 42.92 81.02 -10.21
C ASP A 4 41.86 80.28 -9.39
N ASN A 5 40.94 81.01 -8.78
CA ASN A 5 39.87 80.43 -7.96
C ASN A 5 38.83 79.63 -8.80
N ILE A 6 38.58 80.04 -10.04
CA ILE A 6 37.65 79.36 -10.95
C ILE A 6 38.26 78.05 -11.47
N THR A 7 39.55 78.08 -11.83
CA THR A 7 40.27 76.88 -12.27
C THR A 7 40.31 75.82 -11.17
N GLU A 8 40.61 76.21 -9.93
CA GLU A 8 40.63 75.31 -8.78
C GLU A 8 39.25 74.69 -8.49
N LEU A 9 38.18 75.51 -8.55
CA LEU A 9 36.80 75.05 -8.44
C LEU A 9 36.43 74.03 -9.54
N LEU A 10 36.80 74.29 -10.80
CA LEU A 10 36.55 73.38 -11.91
C LEU A 10 37.32 72.06 -11.75
N THR A 11 38.56 72.09 -11.27
CA THR A 11 39.34 70.88 -10.96
C THR A 11 38.67 70.06 -9.85
N GLN A 12 38.20 70.70 -8.78
CA GLN A 12 37.50 70.00 -7.69
C GLN A 12 36.17 69.39 -8.17
N VAL A 13 35.42 70.08 -9.03
CA VAL A 13 34.20 69.54 -9.64
C VAL A 13 34.51 68.32 -10.50
N ALA A 14 35.55 68.36 -11.33
CA ALA A 14 35.97 67.23 -12.17
C ALA A 14 36.38 66.01 -11.33
N VAL A 15 37.15 66.22 -10.24
CA VAL A 15 37.53 65.15 -9.31
C VAL A 15 36.30 64.52 -8.66
N ARG A 16 35.35 65.33 -8.17
CA ARG A 16 34.11 64.82 -7.57
C ARG A 16 33.22 64.08 -8.57
N ALA A 17 33.13 64.58 -9.81
CA ALA A 17 32.38 63.92 -10.87
C ALA A 17 32.99 62.55 -11.22
N ASN A 18 34.33 62.46 -11.32
CA ASN A 18 35.03 61.19 -11.56
C ASN A 18 34.83 60.21 -10.41
N ALA A 19 34.88 60.68 -9.16
CA ALA A 19 34.62 59.85 -7.98
C ALA A 19 33.17 59.32 -7.95
N LEU A 20 32.19 60.15 -8.33
CA LEU A 20 30.79 59.74 -8.45
C LEU A 20 30.62 58.70 -9.57
N CYS A 21 31.22 58.91 -10.74
CA CYS A 21 31.18 57.95 -11.85
C CYS A 21 31.77 56.59 -11.43
N GLN A 22 32.90 56.58 -10.72
CA GLN A 22 33.49 55.35 -10.20
C GLN A 22 32.57 54.66 -9.20
N SER A 23 32.02 55.41 -8.24
CA SER A 23 31.07 54.88 -7.26
C SER A 23 29.84 54.25 -7.92
N VAL A 24 29.29 54.88 -8.96
CA VAL A 24 28.15 54.34 -9.73
C VAL A 24 28.54 53.05 -10.45
N GLN A 25 29.73 52.98 -11.06
CA GLN A 25 30.22 51.77 -11.71
C GLN A 25 30.40 50.61 -10.72
N ASP A 26 30.97 50.89 -9.55
CA ASP A 26 31.17 49.89 -8.50
C ASP A 26 29.83 49.36 -7.97
N HIS A 27 28.86 50.26 -7.72
CA HIS A 27 27.52 49.87 -7.29
C HIS A 27 26.78 49.05 -8.37
N ALA A 28 26.90 49.44 -9.64
CA ALA A 28 26.32 48.66 -10.74
C ALA A 28 26.95 47.27 -10.85
N GLY A 29 28.26 47.15 -10.62
CA GLY A 29 28.97 45.87 -10.53
C GLY A 29 28.44 45.00 -9.39
N ASN A 30 28.29 45.57 -8.19
CA ASN A 30 27.77 44.87 -7.02
C ASN A 30 26.32 44.43 -7.20
N ILE A 31 25.47 45.28 -7.80
CA ILE A 31 24.08 44.93 -8.12
C ILE A 31 24.03 43.75 -9.09
N ASN A 32 24.83 43.79 -10.17
CA ASN A 32 24.86 42.71 -11.15
C ASN A 32 25.36 41.39 -10.55
N ALA A 33 26.40 41.43 -9.72
CA ALA A 33 26.89 40.26 -8.99
C ALA A 33 25.80 39.67 -8.07
N THR A 34 25.13 40.52 -7.29
CA THR A 34 24.06 40.10 -6.37
C THR A 34 22.88 39.48 -7.11
N VAL A 35 22.43 40.12 -8.20
CA VAL A 35 21.33 39.61 -9.04
C VAL A 35 21.69 38.26 -9.65
N ASN A 36 22.92 38.08 -10.13
CA ASN A 36 23.37 36.82 -10.72
C ASN A 36 23.46 35.69 -9.67
N ALA A 37 23.97 35.99 -8.46
CA ALA A 37 23.99 35.03 -7.36
C ALA A 37 22.57 34.59 -6.97
N LYS A 38 21.63 35.55 -6.83
CA LYS A 38 20.23 35.23 -6.50
C LYS A 38 19.51 34.45 -7.60
N LYS A 39 19.82 34.72 -8.87
CA LYS A 39 19.31 33.91 -10.00
C LYS A 39 19.81 32.46 -9.92
N ALA A 40 21.08 32.24 -9.54
CA ALA A 40 21.63 30.90 -9.40
C ALA A 40 20.96 30.12 -8.24
N GLU A 41 20.80 30.74 -7.08
CA GLU A 41 20.07 30.16 -5.94
C GLU A 41 18.63 29.77 -6.32
N LEU A 42 17.92 30.66 -7.03
CA LEU A 42 16.55 30.41 -7.48
C LEU A 42 16.47 29.24 -8.46
N ASN A 43 17.45 29.10 -9.36
CA ASN A 43 17.50 27.98 -10.30
C ASN A 43 17.69 26.63 -9.58
N VAL A 44 18.54 26.59 -8.55
CA VAL A 44 18.73 25.37 -7.72
C VAL A 44 17.44 25.03 -6.98
N ALA A 45 16.82 26.00 -6.31
CA ALA A 45 15.56 25.79 -5.60
C ALA A 45 14.44 25.29 -6.54
N LYS A 46 14.36 25.83 -7.76
CA LYS A 46 13.41 25.39 -8.79
C LYS A 46 13.65 23.94 -9.21
N GLN A 47 14.91 23.54 -9.42
CA GLN A 47 15.24 22.16 -9.79
C GLN A 47 14.89 21.18 -8.66
N GLN A 48 15.19 21.53 -7.41
CA GLN A 48 14.84 20.69 -6.26
C GLN A 48 13.32 20.54 -6.12
N ALA A 49 12.56 21.64 -6.19
CA ALA A 49 11.10 21.59 -6.11
C ALA A 49 10.48 20.74 -7.24
N GLN A 50 11.03 20.81 -8.45
CA GLN A 50 10.61 19.94 -9.56
C GLN A 50 10.86 18.47 -9.23
N GLN A 51 12.01 18.13 -8.65
CA GLN A 51 12.34 16.77 -8.27
C GLN A 51 11.45 16.26 -7.14
N ASP A 52 11.17 17.09 -6.13
CA ASP A 52 10.26 16.76 -5.03
C ASP A 52 8.83 16.51 -5.53
N ILE A 53 8.34 17.35 -6.45
CA ILE A 53 7.04 17.16 -7.10
C ILE A 53 7.01 15.85 -7.91
N GLN A 54 8.06 15.56 -8.68
CA GLN A 54 8.13 14.30 -9.45
C GLN A 54 8.15 13.09 -8.54
N ASN A 55 8.90 13.14 -7.43
CA ASN A 55 8.94 12.08 -6.42
C ASN A 55 7.57 11.91 -5.74
N TYR A 56 6.90 13.01 -5.38
CA TYR A 56 5.55 12.97 -4.82
C TYR A 56 4.54 12.40 -5.81
N ILE A 57 4.54 12.84 -7.08
CA ILE A 57 3.64 12.33 -8.11
C ILE A 57 3.92 10.85 -8.38
N ALA A 58 5.18 10.43 -8.44
CA ALA A 58 5.55 9.03 -8.60
C ALA A 58 5.09 8.18 -7.40
N GLY A 59 5.24 8.70 -6.18
CA GLY A 59 4.76 8.10 -4.95
C GLY A 59 3.24 7.99 -4.91
N ALA A 60 2.52 9.08 -5.15
CA ALA A 60 1.06 9.14 -5.16
C ALA A 60 0.42 8.29 -6.28
N ARG A 61 1.09 8.16 -7.43
CA ARG A 61 0.69 7.20 -8.48
C ARG A 61 0.99 5.75 -8.09
N GLY A 62 1.89 5.52 -7.15
CA GLY A 62 2.20 4.24 -6.53
C GLY A 62 1.28 3.88 -5.35
N GLU A 63 0.81 4.88 -4.60
CA GLU A 63 -0.33 4.82 -3.68
C GLU A 63 -1.63 4.77 -4.48
N GLN A 64 -1.75 3.76 -5.32
CA GLN A 64 -2.97 3.45 -6.04
C GLN A 64 -4.03 3.07 -5.01
N SER A 65 -5.25 3.59 -5.13
CA SER A 65 -6.39 3.13 -4.35
C SER A 65 -6.50 1.60 -4.47
N HIS A 66 -5.98 0.88 -3.48
CA HIS A 66 -6.06 -0.57 -3.42
C HIS A 66 -7.46 -0.89 -2.93
N ILE A 67 -8.23 -1.57 -3.78
CA ILE A 67 -9.56 -2.02 -3.43
C ILE A 67 -9.53 -3.54 -3.40
N LEU A 68 -10.09 -4.10 -2.34
CA LEU A 68 -10.22 -5.52 -2.16
C LEU A 68 -11.18 -6.10 -3.21
N LEU A 69 -10.65 -7.06 -3.96
CA LEU A 69 -11.36 -7.82 -4.99
C LEU A 69 -11.76 -9.22 -4.51
N SER A 70 -11.06 -9.75 -3.51
CA SER A 70 -11.44 -11.02 -2.87
C SER A 70 -12.65 -10.84 -1.97
N ARG A 71 -13.48 -11.88 -1.88
CA ARG A 71 -14.80 -11.84 -1.23
C ARG A 71 -14.79 -11.67 0.29
N ASN A 72 -13.67 -11.98 0.97
CA ASN A 72 -13.61 -11.98 2.43
C ASN A 72 -12.16 -11.95 2.96
N GLN A 73 -11.54 -10.79 3.02
CA GLN A 73 -10.20 -10.66 3.63
C GLN A 73 -10.23 -10.74 5.17
N GLN A 74 -11.41 -10.55 5.77
CA GLN A 74 -11.61 -10.73 7.22
C GLN A 74 -11.40 -12.19 7.66
N MET A 75 -11.52 -13.16 6.73
CA MET A 75 -11.34 -14.59 6.99
C MET A 75 -12.38 -15.14 7.98
N GLU A 76 -13.64 -14.72 7.85
CA GLU A 76 -14.73 -15.30 8.66
C GLU A 76 -14.96 -16.80 8.30
N PRO A 77 -14.94 -17.74 9.27
CA PRO A 77 -15.30 -19.13 9.02
C PRO A 77 -16.77 -19.31 8.62
N LEU A 78 -17.06 -20.35 7.83
CA LEU A 78 -18.40 -20.84 7.58
C LEU A 78 -18.53 -22.24 8.22
N GLY A 79 -18.86 -22.25 9.51
CA GLY A 79 -18.75 -23.46 10.33
C GLY A 79 -17.30 -23.90 10.51
N SER A 80 -17.08 -25.20 10.73
CA SER A 80 -15.74 -25.78 10.92
C SER A 80 -15.10 -26.30 9.64
N GLY A 81 -15.80 -26.29 8.50
CA GLY A 81 -15.36 -26.96 7.26
C GLY A 81 -15.04 -26.03 6.09
N ALA A 82 -15.22 -24.72 6.25
CA ALA A 82 -15.07 -23.76 5.16
C ALA A 82 -14.77 -22.35 5.67
N ILE A 83 -14.29 -21.49 4.77
CA ILE A 83 -14.13 -20.05 4.98
C ILE A 83 -15.20 -19.34 4.14
N LYS A 84 -15.93 -18.39 4.73
CA LYS A 84 -17.03 -17.70 4.04
C LYS A 84 -16.53 -17.02 2.77
N GLY A 85 -17.18 -17.31 1.65
CA GLY A 85 -16.87 -16.73 0.34
C GLY A 85 -15.71 -17.38 -0.41
N PHE A 86 -14.96 -18.29 0.22
CA PHE A 86 -13.84 -19.00 -0.41
C PHE A 86 -14.36 -20.26 -1.10
N ASN A 87 -13.79 -20.58 -2.26
CA ASN A 87 -14.08 -21.79 -3.00
C ASN A 87 -12.90 -22.77 -2.84
N THR A 88 -12.78 -23.39 -1.67
CA THR A 88 -11.71 -24.35 -1.39
C THR A 88 -11.97 -25.67 -2.12
N ILE A 89 -10.97 -26.19 -2.85
CA ILE A 89 -11.11 -27.39 -3.68
C ILE A 89 -9.93 -28.35 -3.51
N GLY A 90 -10.11 -29.58 -3.98
CA GLY A 90 -9.05 -30.61 -4.02
C GLY A 90 -8.73 -31.24 -2.66
N LEU A 91 -9.65 -31.15 -1.70
CA LEU A 91 -9.48 -31.66 -0.35
C LEU A 91 -10.45 -32.81 -0.07
N THR A 92 -9.97 -33.80 0.69
CA THR A 92 -10.79 -34.84 1.31
C THR A 92 -11.35 -34.35 2.64
N SER A 93 -10.55 -33.59 3.41
CA SER A 93 -11.01 -32.90 4.61
C SER A 93 -10.39 -31.51 4.72
N PHE A 94 -11.16 -30.59 5.29
CA PHE A 94 -10.71 -29.25 5.62
C PHE A 94 -11.35 -28.85 6.95
N GLU A 95 -10.51 -28.48 7.91
CA GLU A 95 -10.94 -27.99 9.21
C GLU A 95 -10.48 -26.55 9.37
N VAL A 96 -11.38 -25.71 9.87
CA VAL A 96 -11.17 -24.28 10.08
C VAL A 96 -11.54 -23.96 11.51
N THR A 97 -10.56 -23.49 12.28
CA THR A 97 -10.75 -22.99 13.62
C THR A 97 -10.39 -21.51 13.65
N LYS A 98 -11.30 -20.68 14.18
CA LYS A 98 -10.97 -19.29 14.48
C LYS A 98 -10.11 -19.29 15.74
N GLU A 99 -8.83 -18.97 15.62
CA GLU A 99 -7.91 -18.97 16.76
C GLU A 99 -7.94 -17.63 17.49
N ALA A 100 -7.93 -16.54 16.72
CA ALA A 100 -7.90 -15.18 17.23
C ALA A 100 -8.65 -14.19 16.34
N THR A 101 -9.13 -13.10 16.93
CA THR A 101 -9.54 -11.88 16.22
C THR A 101 -8.60 -10.73 16.59
N ILE A 102 -8.02 -10.09 15.57
CA ILE A 102 -7.14 -8.94 15.71
C ILE A 102 -7.96 -7.67 15.46
N TYR A 103 -7.86 -6.68 16.35
CA TYR A 103 -8.60 -5.41 16.31
C TYR A 103 -7.68 -4.19 16.14
N ALA A 104 -8.29 -3.03 15.87
CA ALA A 104 -7.60 -1.80 15.53
C ALA A 104 -6.47 -1.40 16.50
N ASN A 105 -6.70 -1.51 17.81
CA ASN A 105 -5.70 -1.15 18.82
C ASN A 105 -5.00 -2.42 19.38
N PRO A 106 -3.68 -2.58 19.17
CA PRO A 106 -2.90 -3.68 19.71
C PRO A 106 -3.10 -3.87 21.22
N GLY A 107 -3.24 -5.12 21.65
CA GLY A 107 -3.20 -5.49 23.08
C GLY A 107 -4.38 -5.03 23.94
N THR A 108 -5.34 -4.29 23.38
CA THR A 108 -6.51 -3.82 24.16
C THR A 108 -7.78 -4.62 23.85
N ASN A 109 -7.97 -5.00 22.58
CA ASN A 109 -9.24 -5.57 22.11
C ASN A 109 -9.06 -6.90 21.35
N ASP A 110 -7.83 -7.36 21.14
CA ASP A 110 -7.59 -8.66 20.48
C ASP A 110 -8.27 -9.78 21.29
N THR A 111 -8.94 -10.69 20.60
CA THR A 111 -9.70 -11.79 21.23
C THR A 111 -9.04 -13.12 20.88
N GLU A 112 -8.67 -13.90 21.88
CA GLU A 112 -8.31 -15.31 21.73
C GLU A 112 -9.57 -16.16 21.80
N HIS A 113 -9.73 -17.12 20.90
CA HIS A 113 -10.86 -18.06 20.88
C HIS A 113 -10.47 -19.48 21.30
N THR A 114 -9.16 -19.75 21.42
CA THR A 114 -8.62 -21.11 21.63
C THR A 114 -7.54 -21.20 22.72
N ASP A 115 -7.36 -20.14 23.52
CA ASP A 115 -6.31 -20.04 24.57
C ASP A 115 -4.88 -20.40 24.13
N ALA A 116 -4.63 -20.43 22.81
CA ALA A 116 -3.35 -20.83 22.22
C ALA A 116 -2.34 -19.67 22.13
N GLY A 117 -2.71 -18.46 22.57
CA GLY A 117 -1.85 -17.27 22.55
C GLY A 117 -1.50 -16.78 21.14
N VAL A 118 -2.36 -17.05 20.15
CA VAL A 118 -2.08 -16.78 18.73
C VAL A 118 -2.10 -15.29 18.42
N ALA A 119 -3.01 -14.52 19.03
CA ALA A 119 -3.06 -13.07 18.85
C ALA A 119 -1.79 -12.42 19.39
N GLN A 120 -1.40 -12.74 20.63
CA GLN A 120 -0.19 -12.21 21.25
C GLN A 120 1.06 -12.57 20.44
N ASN A 121 1.13 -13.82 19.97
CA ASN A 121 2.22 -14.29 19.13
C ASN A 121 2.31 -13.51 17.81
N PHE A 122 1.18 -13.31 17.13
CA PHE A 122 1.13 -12.54 15.90
C PHE A 122 1.55 -11.08 16.09
N ARG A 123 1.05 -10.41 17.15
CA ARG A 123 1.44 -9.03 17.48
C ARG A 123 2.93 -8.87 17.72
N SER A 124 3.52 -9.83 18.44
CA SER A 124 4.93 -9.76 18.83
C SER A 124 5.89 -10.05 17.68
N ASN A 125 5.46 -10.80 16.68
CA ASN A 125 6.35 -11.27 15.61
C ASN A 125 6.08 -10.62 14.24
N VAL A 126 4.83 -10.23 13.97
CA VAL A 126 4.38 -9.85 12.61
C VAL A 126 3.96 -8.39 12.55
N TYR A 127 3.01 -7.98 13.41
CA TYR A 127 2.39 -6.65 13.29
C TYR A 127 1.85 -6.13 14.62
N ASP A 128 2.48 -5.09 15.17
CA ASP A 128 2.08 -4.39 16.39
C ASP A 128 1.40 -3.04 16.13
N GLY A 129 1.03 -2.75 14.87
CA GLY A 129 0.45 -1.47 14.47
C GLY A 129 -1.09 -1.45 14.44
N TYR A 130 -1.62 -0.30 14.00
CA TYR A 130 -3.05 -0.08 13.79
C TYR A 130 -3.59 -0.92 12.63
N VAL A 131 -4.77 -1.53 12.80
CA VAL A 131 -5.46 -2.24 11.70
C VAL A 131 -6.79 -1.57 11.38
N ASN A 132 -7.05 -1.33 10.09
CA ASN A 132 -8.18 -0.54 9.61
C ASN A 132 -9.56 -1.24 9.76
N GLY A 133 -9.58 -2.47 10.23
CA GLY A 133 -10.78 -3.22 10.60
C GLY A 133 -10.39 -4.59 11.14
N PRO A 134 -11.24 -5.23 11.96
CA PRO A 134 -10.87 -6.48 12.60
C PRO A 134 -10.71 -7.62 11.59
N PHE A 135 -9.81 -8.55 11.84
CA PHE A 135 -9.67 -9.76 11.01
C PHE A 135 -9.37 -10.97 11.86
N HIS A 136 -9.56 -12.16 11.30
CA HIS A 136 -9.35 -13.41 12.01
C HIS A 136 -8.04 -14.08 11.61
N ILE A 137 -7.36 -14.64 12.61
CA ILE A 137 -6.34 -15.65 12.40
C ILE A 137 -7.03 -17.00 12.48
N LEU A 138 -6.97 -17.74 11.39
CA LEU A 138 -7.55 -19.08 11.30
C LEU A 138 -6.45 -20.13 11.39
N ARG A 139 -6.68 -21.17 12.18
CA ARG A 139 -5.98 -22.44 12.02
C ARG A 139 -6.73 -23.25 10.98
N ILE A 140 -6.01 -23.63 9.94
CA ILE A 140 -6.51 -24.54 8.91
C ILE A 140 -5.77 -25.87 9.03
N LYS A 141 -6.53 -26.97 8.98
CA LYS A 141 -5.97 -28.33 8.80
C LYS A 141 -6.56 -28.92 7.54
N TRP A 142 -5.74 -29.62 6.78
CA TRP A 142 -6.19 -30.20 5.53
C TRP A 142 -5.72 -31.63 5.35
N THR A 143 -6.55 -32.42 4.66
CA THR A 143 -6.14 -33.63 3.96
C THR A 143 -6.50 -33.45 2.50
N ARG A 144 -5.48 -33.45 1.64
CA ARG A 144 -5.61 -33.31 0.20
C ARG A 144 -6.04 -34.64 -0.43
N ASP A 145 -6.87 -34.54 -1.46
CA ASP A 145 -7.09 -35.65 -2.38
C ASP A 145 -5.81 -35.83 -3.22
N PRO A 146 -5.11 -36.98 -3.14
CA PRO A 146 -3.80 -37.16 -3.76
C PRO A 146 -3.81 -36.92 -5.27
N GLU A 147 -4.95 -37.10 -5.93
CA GLU A 147 -5.12 -36.95 -7.38
C GLU A 147 -5.48 -35.52 -7.81
N LYS A 148 -5.74 -34.61 -6.86
CA LYS A 148 -6.19 -33.25 -7.14
C LYS A 148 -5.23 -32.18 -6.63
N THR A 149 -5.21 -31.05 -7.34
CA THR A 149 -4.55 -29.83 -6.85
C THR A 149 -5.44 -29.18 -5.80
N ALA A 150 -4.96 -29.12 -4.56
CA ALA A 150 -5.67 -28.46 -3.47
C ALA A 150 -5.38 -26.95 -3.42
N ARG A 151 -6.43 -26.15 -3.39
CA ARG A 151 -6.34 -24.68 -3.38
C ARG A 151 -7.14 -24.13 -2.21
N LEU A 152 -6.60 -23.14 -1.51
CA LEU A 152 -7.34 -22.45 -0.45
C LEU A 152 -8.58 -21.74 -1.01
N ASP A 153 -8.43 -21.07 -2.16
CA ASP A 153 -9.51 -20.36 -2.83
C ASP A 153 -9.36 -20.48 -4.35
N ASP A 154 -10.31 -21.15 -5.01
CA ASP A 154 -10.42 -21.27 -6.45
C ASP A 154 -11.33 -20.19 -7.02
N ASN A 155 -10.71 -19.05 -7.35
CA ASN A 155 -11.37 -17.86 -7.87
C ASN A 155 -11.00 -17.55 -9.33
N PHE A 156 -10.53 -18.56 -10.07
CA PHE A 156 -10.19 -18.43 -11.48
C PHE A 156 -11.48 -18.26 -12.30
N SER A 157 -11.52 -17.24 -13.16
CA SER A 157 -12.61 -16.83 -14.07
C SER A 157 -13.85 -16.09 -13.51
N ASN A 158 -14.17 -16.15 -12.21
CA ASN A 158 -15.43 -15.63 -11.66
C ASN A 158 -15.33 -14.36 -10.78
N GLY A 159 -14.32 -13.53 -11.01
CA GLY A 159 -14.10 -12.30 -10.26
C GLY A 159 -13.25 -11.33 -11.05
N TYR A 160 -13.31 -10.05 -10.70
CA TYR A 160 -12.65 -8.89 -11.32
C TYR A 160 -11.10 -8.95 -11.27
N HIS A 161 -10.50 -10.12 -11.42
CA HIS A 161 -9.07 -10.40 -11.33
C HIS A 161 -8.42 -10.14 -12.69
N GLN A 162 -8.61 -8.92 -13.17
CA GLN A 162 -7.99 -8.40 -14.38
C GLN A 162 -7.25 -7.12 -14.01
N GLY A 163 -6.17 -6.81 -14.73
CA GLY A 163 -5.37 -5.65 -14.44
C GLY A 163 -4.13 -5.95 -13.60
N ALA A 164 -3.54 -4.90 -13.05
CA ALA A 164 -2.45 -5.03 -12.09
C ALA A 164 -3.06 -5.49 -10.78
N LEU A 165 -2.55 -6.57 -10.21
CA LEU A 165 -3.12 -7.20 -9.02
C LEU A 165 -2.02 -7.53 -8.03
N THR A 166 -2.35 -7.40 -6.75
CA THR A 166 -1.53 -7.93 -5.68
C THR A 166 -2.36 -8.89 -4.85
N THR A 167 -1.85 -10.10 -4.62
CA THR A 167 -2.44 -11.06 -3.68
C THR A 167 -1.44 -11.32 -2.57
N GLY A 168 -1.91 -11.40 -1.34
CA GLY A 168 -1.08 -11.76 -0.20
C GLY A 168 -1.86 -12.35 0.95
N CYS A 169 -1.13 -12.95 1.89
CA CYS A 169 -1.61 -13.36 3.20
C CYS A 169 -0.43 -13.45 4.17
N TYR A 170 -0.72 -13.38 5.47
CA TYR A 170 0.23 -13.84 6.48
C TYR A 170 -0.02 -15.31 6.77
N LEU A 171 1.05 -16.11 6.80
CA LEU A 171 0.99 -17.54 6.98
C LEU A 171 2.09 -18.01 7.94
N LYS A 172 1.74 -18.90 8.87
CA LYS A 172 2.68 -19.73 9.62
C LYS A 172 2.35 -21.19 9.39
N VAL A 173 3.24 -21.93 8.75
CA VAL A 173 3.07 -23.37 8.55
C VAL A 173 3.47 -24.10 9.84
N ILE A 174 2.54 -24.88 10.40
CA ILE A 174 2.77 -25.71 11.60
C ILE A 174 3.26 -27.09 11.17
N SER A 175 2.63 -27.67 10.15
CA SER A 175 3.05 -28.94 9.56
C SER A 175 2.67 -29.04 8.07
N GLY A 176 3.37 -29.89 7.33
CA GLY A 176 3.16 -30.04 5.89
C GLY A 176 3.85 -28.95 5.07
N SER A 177 3.31 -28.65 3.89
CA SER A 177 3.86 -27.63 3.00
C SER A 177 2.78 -26.96 2.16
N VAL A 178 3.03 -25.68 1.85
CA VAL A 178 2.22 -24.89 0.92
C VAL A 178 3.01 -24.59 -0.36
N GLY A 179 2.34 -24.11 -1.39
CA GLY A 179 2.96 -23.71 -2.65
C GLY A 179 2.07 -22.77 -3.46
N GLY A 180 2.26 -22.76 -4.78
CA GLY A 180 1.51 -21.90 -5.68
C GLY A 180 2.30 -20.68 -6.13
N ALA A 181 1.58 -19.66 -6.59
CA ALA A 181 2.16 -18.45 -7.15
C ALA A 181 2.55 -17.41 -6.11
N MET A 182 2.06 -17.52 -4.87
CA MET A 182 2.56 -16.67 -3.78
C MET A 182 3.84 -17.26 -3.21
N TRP A 183 4.87 -16.43 -3.11
CA TRP A 183 6.15 -16.77 -2.51
C TRP A 183 6.39 -15.92 -1.27
N PRO A 184 7.27 -16.36 -0.34
CA PRO A 184 7.64 -15.56 0.81
C PRO A 184 8.27 -14.24 0.36
N VAL A 185 7.69 -13.13 0.81
CA VAL A 185 8.21 -11.77 0.63
C VAL A 185 8.98 -11.33 1.87
N THR A 186 8.39 -11.54 3.04
CA THR A 186 9.01 -11.23 4.35
C THR A 186 8.92 -12.45 5.24
N GLN A 187 10.02 -12.76 5.92
CA GLN A 187 10.09 -13.76 6.99
C GLN A 187 10.03 -13.01 8.33
N PHE A 188 9.13 -13.43 9.21
CA PHE A 188 8.95 -12.86 10.54
C PHE A 188 9.44 -13.83 11.61
N GLY A 189 9.43 -13.38 12.87
CA GLY A 189 9.73 -14.23 14.01
C GLY A 189 8.75 -15.42 14.12
N ASP A 190 9.21 -16.50 14.76
CA ASP A 190 8.40 -17.67 15.08
C ASP A 190 7.70 -18.33 13.86
N GLY A 191 8.35 -18.27 12.69
CA GLY A 191 7.93 -18.98 11.48
C GLY A 191 6.78 -18.34 10.71
N TRP A 192 6.33 -17.14 11.09
CA TRP A 192 5.39 -16.36 10.31
C TRP A 192 6.04 -15.81 9.03
N GLN A 193 5.26 -15.69 7.98
CA GLN A 193 5.71 -15.20 6.68
C GLN A 193 4.60 -14.33 6.05
N LEU A 194 4.99 -13.25 5.39
CA LEU A 194 4.13 -12.60 4.39
C LEU A 194 4.36 -13.32 3.07
N LEU A 195 3.34 -14.05 2.60
CA LEU A 195 3.33 -14.60 1.25
C LEU A 195 2.65 -13.62 0.32
N GLY A 196 3.16 -13.47 -0.90
CA GLY A 196 2.49 -12.64 -1.88
C GLY A 196 2.93 -12.87 -3.32
N THR A 197 2.12 -12.35 -4.23
CA THR A 197 2.40 -12.33 -5.67
C THR A 197 1.84 -11.06 -6.28
N ARG A 198 2.52 -10.56 -7.31
CA ARG A 198 2.17 -9.30 -7.99
C ARG A 198 2.15 -9.52 -9.48
N GLN A 199 1.09 -9.06 -10.11
CA GLN A 199 0.93 -9.03 -11.54
C GLN A 199 0.96 -7.57 -12.01
N LYS A 200 1.77 -7.28 -13.02
CA LYS A 200 1.76 -5.99 -13.72
C LYS A 200 1.10 -6.17 -15.09
N VAL A 201 0.29 -5.20 -15.51
CA VAL A 201 -0.23 -5.15 -16.88
C VAL A 201 0.80 -4.48 -17.76
N ASN A 202 1.60 -5.28 -18.45
CA ASN A 202 2.59 -4.76 -19.40
C ASN A 202 2.08 -4.78 -20.85
N ASN A 203 0.96 -5.45 -21.11
CA ASN A 203 0.25 -5.48 -22.39
C ASN A 203 -1.20 -5.96 -22.18
N GLN A 204 -2.05 -5.79 -23.19
CA GLN A 204 -3.47 -6.13 -23.13
C GLN A 204 -3.72 -7.62 -22.85
N GLY A 205 -2.89 -8.54 -23.36
CA GLY A 205 -3.01 -9.97 -23.08
C GLY A 205 -2.70 -10.32 -21.63
N GLY A 206 -1.66 -9.71 -21.05
CA GLY A 206 -1.26 -9.87 -19.66
C GLY A 206 -2.23 -9.24 -18.65
N ALA A 207 -3.18 -8.42 -19.10
CA ALA A 207 -4.23 -7.87 -18.24
C ALA A 207 -5.23 -8.94 -17.76
N PHE A 208 -5.31 -10.09 -18.43
CA PHE A 208 -6.33 -11.11 -18.14
C PHE A 208 -5.74 -12.40 -17.55
N VAL A 209 -4.43 -12.43 -17.23
CA VAL A 209 -3.73 -13.64 -16.80
C VAL A 209 -3.30 -13.52 -15.34
N ALA A 210 -4.20 -13.91 -14.43
CA ALA A 210 -3.87 -14.10 -13.01
C ALA A 210 -3.54 -15.57 -12.73
N PRO A 211 -2.54 -15.86 -11.87
CA PRO A 211 -2.26 -17.24 -11.48
C PRO A 211 -3.48 -17.90 -10.86
N HIS A 212 -3.90 -19.03 -11.42
CA HIS A 212 -5.01 -19.84 -10.90
C HIS A 212 -4.71 -20.34 -9.49
N ALA A 213 -3.50 -20.85 -9.28
CA ALA A 213 -3.04 -21.45 -8.03
C ALA A 213 -2.29 -20.45 -7.15
N LYS A 214 -3.00 -19.51 -6.52
CA LYS A 214 -2.39 -18.49 -5.62
C LYS A 214 -1.71 -19.15 -4.41
N LEU A 215 -2.49 -19.84 -3.58
CA LEU A 215 -2.00 -20.64 -2.46
C LEU A 215 -2.44 -22.10 -2.64
N LEU A 216 -1.46 -22.99 -2.79
CA LEU A 216 -1.64 -24.43 -2.83
C LEU A 216 -1.40 -25.03 -1.45
N LEU A 217 -2.22 -26.01 -1.09
CA LEU A 217 -2.02 -26.87 0.08
C LEU A 217 -1.28 -28.12 -0.41
N SER A 218 0.04 -28.02 -0.55
CA SER A 218 0.87 -28.93 -1.35
C SER A 218 1.01 -30.33 -0.75
N SER A 219 1.25 -30.42 0.56
CA SER A 219 1.39 -31.69 1.26
C SER A 219 0.05 -32.44 1.35
N LEU A 220 0.12 -33.78 1.43
CA LEU A 220 -1.08 -34.62 1.56
C LEU A 220 -1.88 -34.27 2.82
N THR A 221 -1.19 -34.01 3.92
CA THR A 221 -1.77 -33.47 5.14
C THR A 221 -0.97 -32.25 5.58
N GLY A 222 -1.61 -31.33 6.28
CA GLY A 222 -0.90 -30.21 6.88
C GLY A 222 -1.77 -29.33 7.74
N GLU A 223 -1.10 -28.38 8.38
CA GLU A 223 -1.68 -27.45 9.33
C GLU A 223 -0.97 -26.11 9.25
N ALA A 224 -1.73 -25.02 9.25
CA ALA A 224 -1.18 -23.67 9.22
C ALA A 224 -2.08 -22.67 9.94
N LEU A 225 -1.48 -21.58 10.43
CA LEU A 225 -2.18 -20.35 10.78
C LEU A 225 -2.16 -19.41 9.59
N ILE A 226 -3.29 -18.80 9.27
CA ILE A 226 -3.44 -17.89 8.14
C ILE A 226 -4.34 -16.71 8.49
N CYS A 227 -3.99 -15.51 8.01
CA CYS A 227 -4.87 -14.35 8.05
C CYS A 227 -4.70 -13.44 6.83
N LEU A 228 -5.69 -12.56 6.62
CA LEU A 228 -5.68 -11.52 5.59
C LEU A 228 -5.43 -12.03 4.17
N PHE A 229 -5.85 -13.26 3.84
CA PHE A 229 -5.80 -13.72 2.46
C PHE A 229 -6.73 -12.86 1.60
N GLY A 230 -6.14 -12.19 0.61
CA GLY A 230 -6.92 -11.34 -0.28
C GLY A 230 -6.21 -10.99 -1.56
N THR A 231 -6.98 -10.46 -2.51
CA THR A 231 -6.48 -9.90 -3.76
C THR A 231 -6.98 -8.46 -3.86
N VAL A 232 -6.09 -7.52 -4.16
CA VAL A 232 -6.43 -6.11 -4.38
C VAL A 232 -6.11 -5.67 -5.80
N SER A 233 -6.83 -4.64 -6.26
CA SER A 233 -6.45 -3.89 -7.45
C SER A 233 -5.15 -3.11 -7.23
N GLY A 234 -4.28 -3.08 -8.24
CA GLY A 234 -3.04 -2.33 -8.23
C GLY A 234 -1.84 -3.07 -7.63
N TYR A 235 -0.74 -2.33 -7.50
CA TYR A 235 0.52 -2.83 -6.95
C TYR A 235 0.67 -2.40 -5.49
N ALA A 236 0.54 -3.34 -4.55
CA ALA A 236 0.84 -3.06 -3.14
C ALA A 236 2.34 -3.31 -2.86
N ASN A 237 2.96 -2.40 -2.11
CA ASN A 237 4.36 -2.51 -1.72
C ASN A 237 4.50 -3.52 -0.56
N LEU A 238 4.68 -4.79 -0.90
CA LEU A 238 4.77 -5.88 0.09
C LEU A 238 6.08 -5.82 0.89
N GLU A 239 7.16 -5.28 0.32
CA GLU A 239 8.46 -5.12 0.98
C GLU A 239 8.43 -4.11 2.13
N ALA A 240 7.47 -3.17 2.10
CA ALA A 240 7.22 -2.25 3.20
C ALA A 240 6.27 -2.82 4.27
N ASN A 241 5.98 -4.14 4.25
CA ASN A 241 5.01 -4.81 5.12
C ASN A 241 3.60 -4.17 5.11
N ALA A 242 3.21 -3.56 3.99
CA ALA A 242 1.95 -2.82 3.87
C ALA A 242 0.71 -3.72 3.65
N TRP A 243 0.82 -5.04 3.84
CA TRP A 243 -0.32 -5.94 3.61
C TRP A 243 -1.29 -5.85 4.79
N GLY A 244 -2.50 -5.36 4.53
CA GLY A 244 -3.51 -5.11 5.54
C GLY A 244 -4.92 -5.33 5.01
N ARG A 245 -5.92 -4.93 5.80
CA ARG A 245 -7.32 -4.99 5.39
C ARG A 245 -7.64 -3.82 4.45
N PHE A 246 -7.98 -4.12 3.21
CA PHE A 246 -8.37 -3.13 2.20
C PHE A 246 -9.89 -3.04 2.10
N ALA A 247 -10.41 -1.87 1.71
CA ALA A 247 -11.84 -1.67 1.53
C ALA A 247 -12.35 -2.49 0.34
N GLU A 248 -13.55 -3.05 0.43
CA GLU A 248 -14.19 -3.80 -0.68
C GLU A 248 -14.61 -2.87 -1.82
N PHE A 249 -14.54 -3.39 -3.05
CA PHE A 249 -15.20 -2.74 -4.17
C PHE A 249 -16.70 -2.85 -3.90
N ALA A 250 -17.40 -1.71 -3.76
CA ALA A 250 -18.84 -1.71 -3.57
C ALA A 250 -19.47 -2.58 -4.66
N ARG A 251 -20.18 -3.64 -4.28
CA ARG A 251 -20.89 -4.46 -5.27
C ARG A 251 -22.05 -3.62 -5.79
N PRO A 252 -22.49 -3.82 -7.04
CA PRO A 252 -23.73 -3.20 -7.53
C PRO A 252 -24.92 -3.41 -6.57
N SER A 253 -25.02 -4.59 -5.94
CA SER A 253 -26.03 -4.90 -4.91
C SER A 253 -25.93 -4.07 -3.62
N ASP A 254 -24.75 -3.51 -3.33
CA ASP A 254 -24.53 -2.63 -2.17
C ASP A 254 -24.97 -1.17 -2.47
N ILE A 255 -25.19 -0.83 -3.75
CA ILE A 255 -25.72 0.47 -4.21
C ILE A 255 -27.25 0.43 -4.35
N ASP A 256 -27.82 -0.71 -4.74
CA ASP A 256 -29.28 -0.86 -4.91
C ASP A 256 -30.06 -0.59 -3.61
N GLY A 257 -29.51 -0.99 -2.46
CA GLY A 257 -30.09 -0.69 -1.15
C GLY A 257 -29.97 0.78 -0.72
N LEU A 258 -29.09 1.55 -1.35
CA LEU A 258 -28.93 2.99 -1.11
C LEU A 258 -30.00 3.79 -1.87
N ASN A 259 -30.34 3.41 -3.10
CA ASN A 259 -31.41 4.06 -3.86
C ASN A 259 -32.79 3.89 -3.20
N THR A 260 -33.07 2.71 -2.63
CA THR A 260 -34.31 2.49 -1.85
C THR A 260 -34.36 3.31 -0.56
N ARG A 261 -33.21 3.56 0.07
CA ARG A 261 -33.12 4.40 1.28
C ARG A 261 -33.23 5.89 0.96
N LEU A 262 -32.68 6.34 -0.17
CA LEU A 262 -32.83 7.70 -0.68
C LEU A 262 -34.28 7.99 -1.09
N SER A 263 -34.96 7.06 -1.79
CA SER A 263 -36.37 7.23 -2.15
C SER A 263 -37.30 7.27 -0.92
N ASN A 264 -36.93 6.59 0.17
CA ASN A 264 -37.68 6.62 1.42
C ASN A 264 -37.40 7.85 2.29
N LEU A 265 -36.35 8.62 1.99
CA LEU A 265 -36.04 9.90 2.63
C LEU A 265 -36.66 11.09 1.87
N GLU A 266 -36.95 10.92 0.57
CA GLU A 266 -37.65 11.90 -0.26
C GLU A 266 -39.18 11.81 -0.16
N ALA A 267 -39.71 10.73 0.40
CA ALA A 267 -41.14 10.64 0.70
C ALA A 267 -41.45 11.47 1.96
N PRO A 268 -42.31 12.50 1.89
CA PRO A 268 -42.72 13.24 3.08
C PRO A 268 -43.45 12.29 4.03
N PRO A 269 -43.31 12.46 5.35
CA PRO A 269 -43.98 11.61 6.32
C PRO A 269 -45.50 11.70 6.13
N ALA A 270 -46.14 10.52 6.11
CA ALA A 270 -47.60 10.38 6.12
C ALA A 270 -48.19 10.81 7.46
#